data_AF-A0A7Y5WTA4-F1
#
_entry.id   AF-A0A7Y5WTA4-F1
#
_cell.length_a   1.000
_cell.length_b   1.000
_cell.length_c   1.000
_cell.angle_alpha   90.00
_cell.angle_beta   90.00
_cell.angle_gamma   90.00
#
_symmetry.space_group_name_H-M   'P 1'
#
loop_
_entity.id
_entity.type
_entity.pdbx_description
1 polymer ?
#
loop_
_entity_poly.entity_id
_entity_poly.type
_entity_poly.pdbx_seq_one_letter_code
_entity_poly.pdbx_strand_id
1 'polypeptide(L)' 'VFLTAAARVSAAPPRSIVVEDAAAGIDAARRAGMKCIGVGGDAVQEADVVLRSLVDLTDDAFDELIARSSG' A
#
# COMPACT_ATOMS: atom_id res chain seq x y z
N VAL A 1 7.30 2.64 -11.09
CA VAL A 1 8.02 1.56 -10.37
C VAL A 1 7.08 0.43 -9.95
N PHE A 2 5.99 0.70 -9.23
CA PHE A 2 5.13 -0.36 -8.66
C PHE A 2 4.52 -1.32 -9.68
N LEU A 3 3.93 -0.84 -10.78
CA LEU A 3 3.39 -1.71 -11.84
C LEU A 3 4.46 -2.65 -12.41
N THR A 4 5.69 -2.15 -12.60
CA THR A 4 6.83 -2.95 -13.05
C THR A 4 7.22 -4.00 -12.00
N ALA A 5 7.21 -3.65 -10.71
CA ALA A 5 7.49 -4.60 -9.63
C ALA A 5 6.47 -5.74 -9.60
N ALA A 6 5.16 -5.41 -9.63
CA ALA A 6 4.09 -6.40 -9.68
C ALA A 6 4.20 -7.33 -10.90
N ALA A 7 4.48 -6.77 -12.08
CA ALA A 7 4.69 -7.57 -13.30
C ALA A 7 5.87 -8.54 -13.18
N ARG A 8 6.99 -8.13 -12.56
CA ARG A 8 8.18 -8.97 -12.39
C ARG A 8 7.96 -10.18 -11.48
N VAL A 9 7.00 -10.10 -10.57
CA VAL A 9 6.63 -11.20 -9.65
C VAL A 9 5.30 -11.87 -10.02
N SER A 10 4.76 -11.55 -11.21
CA SER A 10 3.47 -12.09 -11.68
C SER A 10 2.30 -11.83 -10.72
N ALA A 11 2.32 -10.69 -10.02
CA ALA A 11 1.23 -10.25 -9.16
C ALA A 11 0.31 -9.26 -9.88
N ALA A 12 -1.00 -9.34 -9.58
CA ALA A 12 -1.96 -8.37 -10.08
C ALA A 12 -1.89 -7.07 -9.24
N PRO A 13 -1.94 -5.87 -9.84
CA PRO A 13 -1.94 -4.62 -9.08
C PRO A 13 -3.03 -4.53 -8.00
N PRO A 14 -4.29 -4.93 -8.24
CA PRO A 14 -5.32 -4.94 -7.19
C PRO A 14 -5.06 -5.94 -6.04
N ARG A 15 -4.13 -6.87 -6.23
CA ARG A 15 -3.66 -7.82 -5.20
C ARG A 15 -2.25 -7.49 -4.69
N SER A 16 -1.78 -6.26 -4.93
CA SER A 16 -0.50 -5.77 -4.46
C SER A 16 -0.72 -4.64 -3.46
N ILE A 17 0.09 -4.63 -2.39
CA ILE A 17 0.07 -3.60 -1.36
C ILE A 17 1.45 -2.92 -1.35
N VAL A 18 1.45 -1.59 -1.40
CA VAL A 18 2.65 -0.76 -1.32
C VAL A 18 2.85 -0.30 0.13
N VAL A 19 4.05 -0.45 0.67
CA VAL A 19 4.45 0.11 1.97
C VAL A 19 5.38 1.29 1.71
N GLU A 20 5.05 2.49 2.20
CA GLU A 20 5.69 3.73 1.76
C GLU A 20 5.74 4.80 2.87
N ASP A 21 6.76 5.65 2.86
CA ASP A 21 6.98 6.72 3.84
C ASP A 21 6.89 8.15 3.25
N ALA A 22 6.59 8.27 1.94
CA ALA A 22 6.52 9.54 1.23
C ALA A 22 5.24 9.74 0.41
N ALA A 23 4.73 10.98 0.41
CA ALA A 23 3.51 11.37 -0.31
C ALA A 23 3.53 10.98 -1.80
N ALA A 24 4.67 11.17 -2.47
CA ALA A 24 4.82 10.84 -3.89
C ALA A 24 4.63 9.34 -4.17
N GLY A 25 5.06 8.48 -3.25
CA GLY A 25 4.88 7.03 -3.37
C GLY A 25 3.43 6.61 -3.10
N ILE A 26 2.75 7.22 -2.13
CA ILE A 26 1.30 7.03 -1.91
C ILE A 26 0.51 7.34 -3.18
N ASP A 27 0.80 8.49 -3.77
CA ASP A 27 0.22 8.96 -5.02
C ASP A 27 0.44 7.98 -6.18
N ALA A 28 1.65 7.43 -6.29
CA ALA A 28 2.01 6.46 -7.30
C ALA A 28 1.34 5.08 -7.07
N ALA A 29 1.16 4.65 -5.83
CA ALA A 29 0.45 3.42 -5.47
C ALA A 29 -1.03 3.50 -5.88
N ARG A 30 -1.70 4.62 -5.54
CA ARG A 30 -3.10 4.87 -5.91
C ARG A 30 -3.29 4.90 -7.42
N ARG A 31 -2.42 5.60 -8.16
CA ARG A 31 -2.44 5.62 -9.64
C ARG A 31 -2.19 4.25 -10.26
N ALA A 32 -1.46 3.37 -9.57
CA ALA A 32 -1.21 2.00 -10.00
C ALA A 32 -2.38 1.04 -9.68
N GLY A 33 -3.45 1.51 -9.03
CA GLY A 33 -4.56 0.65 -8.59
C GLY A 33 -4.16 -0.32 -7.48
N MET A 34 -3.17 0.05 -6.66
CA MET A 34 -2.67 -0.73 -5.53
C MET A 34 -3.11 -0.10 -4.22
N LYS A 35 -3.30 -0.93 -3.19
CA LYS A 35 -3.51 -0.48 -1.82
C LYS A 35 -2.20 -0.02 -1.19
N CYS A 36 -2.27 0.89 -0.21
CA CYS A 36 -1.08 1.47 0.38
C CYS A 36 -1.12 1.54 1.91
N ILE A 37 -0.04 1.10 2.55
CA ILE A 37 0.26 1.28 3.96
C ILE A 37 1.31 2.38 4.08
N GLY A 38 0.94 3.49 4.70
CA GLY A 38 1.81 4.60 5.00
C GLY A 38 2.52 4.41 6.34
N VAL A 39 3.84 4.61 6.38
CA VAL A 39 4.62 4.52 7.63
C VAL A 39 5.30 5.84 7.92
N GLY A 40 5.02 6.43 9.08
CA GLY A 40 5.66 7.65 9.56
C GLY A 40 4.68 8.77 9.89
N GLY A 41 4.96 9.97 9.37
CA GLY A 41 4.31 11.23 9.77
C GLY A 41 3.28 11.77 8.77
N ASP A 42 3.19 13.10 8.68
CA ASP A 42 2.13 13.79 7.92
C ASP A 42 2.19 13.53 6.39
N ALA A 43 3.33 13.08 5.87
CA ALA A 43 3.50 12.82 4.44
C ALA A 43 2.70 11.62 3.92
N VAL A 44 2.19 10.75 4.80
CA VAL A 44 1.53 9.49 4.40
C VAL A 44 0.04 9.43 4.72
N GLN A 45 -0.58 10.55 5.09
CA GLN A 45 -1.98 10.59 5.56
C GLN A 45 -3.00 10.13 4.50
N GLU A 46 -2.62 10.10 3.23
CA GLU A 46 -3.47 9.67 2.11
C GLU A 46 -3.42 8.17 1.80
N ALA A 47 -2.68 7.39 2.60
CA ALA A 47 -2.61 5.93 2.50
C ALA A 47 -3.92 5.26 2.96
N ASP A 48 -4.17 4.00 2.59
CA ASP A 48 -5.34 3.25 3.06
C ASP A 48 -5.24 2.89 4.54
N VAL A 49 -4.01 2.74 5.06
CA VAL A 49 -3.67 2.52 6.48
C VAL A 49 -2.45 3.38 6.79
N VAL A 50 -2.44 4.04 7.95
CA VAL A 50 -1.32 4.89 8.40
C VAL A 50 -0.82 4.39 9.74
N LEU A 51 0.49 4.11 9.81
CA LEU A 51 1.18 3.64 10.99
C LEU A 51 2.31 4.58 11.35
N ARG A 52 2.65 4.67 12.65
CA ARG A 52 3.86 5.41 13.07
C ARG A 52 5.12 4.60 12.82
N SER A 53 5.04 3.28 12.98
CA SER A 53 6.13 2.34 12.77
C SER A 53 5.58 1.01 12.26
N LEU A 54 6.44 0.21 11.60
CA LEU A 54 6.08 -1.13 11.15
C LEU A 54 5.77 -2.09 12.31
N VAL A 55 6.22 -1.79 13.53
CA VAL A 55 5.86 -2.59 14.72
C VAL A 55 4.40 -2.45 15.12
N ASP A 56 3.71 -1.41 14.61
CA ASP A 56 2.30 -1.17 14.87
C ASP A 56 1.39 -1.89 13.84
N LEU A 57 1.99 -2.60 12.87
CA LEU A 57 1.25 -3.32 11.84
C LEU A 57 0.63 -4.59 12.44
N THR A 58 -0.69 -4.76 12.27
CA THR A 58 -1.39 -5.97 12.70
C THR A 58 -1.08 -7.13 11.76
N ASP A 59 -1.09 -8.35 12.29
CA ASP A 59 -0.77 -9.57 11.53
C ASP A 59 -1.71 -9.80 10.33
N ASP A 60 -2.94 -9.29 10.39
CA ASP A 60 -4.00 -9.44 9.39
C ASP A 60 -4.14 -8.26 8.42
N ALA A 61 -3.34 -7.19 8.57
CA ALA A 61 -3.50 -5.95 7.82
C ALA A 61 -3.53 -6.13 6.29
N PHE A 62 -2.71 -7.05 5.76
CA PHE A 62 -2.66 -7.31 4.32
C PHE A 62 -3.92 -8.00 3.81
N ASP A 63 -4.45 -8.96 4.57
CA ASP A 63 -5.65 -9.70 4.19
C ASP A 63 -6.88 -8.78 4.20
N GLU A 64 -7.00 -7.93 5.22
CA GLU A 64 -8.07 -6.93 5.31
C GLU A 64 -8.05 -5.93 4.14
N LEU A 65 -6.85 -5.45 3.77
CA LEU A 65 -6.68 -4.51 2.67
C LEU A 65 -7.03 -5.12 1.30
N ILE A 66 -6.70 -6.39 1.07
CA ILE A 66 -7.07 -7.09 -0.17
C ILE A 66 -8.57 -7.35 -0.20
N ALA A 67 -9.18 -7.78 0.91
CA ALA A 67 -10.62 -8.09 0.97
C ALA A 67 -11.49 -6.88 0.61
N ARG A 68 -11.11 -5.67 1.03
CA ARG A 68 -11.81 -4.40 0.75
C ARG A 68 -11.81 -3.97 -0.72
N SER A 69 -11.00 -4.59 -1.58
CA SER A 69 -10.83 -4.20 -2.99
C SER A 69 -11.78 -4.93 -3.96
N SER A 70 -12.67 -5.79 -3.44
CA SER A 70 -13.59 -6.62 -4.24
C SER A 70 -14.95 -5.95 -4.51
N GLY A 71 -15.01 -4.62 -4.54
CA GLY A 71 -16.23 -3.82 -4.77
C GLY A 71 -16.29 -3.24 -6.17
#